data_AF-A0AAV9HNX2-F1
#
_entry.id   AF-A0AAV9HNX2-F1
#
_cell.length_a   1.000
_cell.length_b   1.000
_cell.length_c   1.000
_cell.angle_alpha   90.00
_cell.angle_beta   90.00
_cell.angle_gamma   90.00
#
_symmetry.space_group_name_H-M   'P 1'
#
loop_
_entity.id
_entity.type
_entity.pdbx_description
1 polymer ?
#
loop_
_entity_poly.entity_id
_entity_poly.type
_entity_poly.pdbx_seq_one_letter_code
_entity_poly.pdbx_strand_id
1 'polypeptide(L)'
;MSSPRLLRPLRPFLQGQLPLRPAQIAIPRASTQLRMNATTSTDSKDAAEKSSSKNVSSSSGDPIITRLEELSTEPESKISRMPRSLEALYLQPLRREAEFGHPTCDLQLRSYSIRNLEFFCDFALRAAYYLNLAAFGPIPLPKKIERWTVPKSTFIFKKSQENFERITLRRLIQIKDGHPEAVQVWLAFLQKHAYYGIGMKANVWEFSKIDFAKDMERSTIEETKKLLESKWEHMGHSKKMSIEDMQEFMATERRKIAGGR
;
A
#
# COMPACT_ATOMS: atom_id res chain seq x y z
N MET A 1 -8.78 -15.83 -60.35
CA MET A 1 -9.46 -16.81 -59.48
C MET A 1 -8.47 -17.37 -58.48
N SER A 2 -8.97 -17.74 -57.29
CA SER A 2 -8.28 -18.34 -56.13
C SER A 2 -7.86 -17.38 -55.01
N SER A 3 -8.78 -17.11 -54.09
CA SER A 3 -8.54 -16.61 -52.74
C SER A 3 -8.15 -17.78 -51.81
N PRO A 4 -7.22 -17.61 -50.85
CA PRO A 4 -6.84 -18.68 -49.93
C PRO A 4 -7.94 -18.95 -48.89
N ARG A 5 -8.16 -20.24 -48.61
CA ARG A 5 -9.16 -20.76 -47.67
C ARG A 5 -8.80 -20.39 -46.23
N LEU A 6 -9.66 -19.61 -45.58
CA LEU A 6 -9.67 -19.43 -44.13
C LEU A 6 -10.02 -20.78 -43.47
N LEU A 7 -9.08 -21.34 -42.69
CA LEU A 7 -9.39 -22.42 -41.76
C LEU A 7 -10.25 -21.86 -40.62
N ARG A 8 -11.47 -22.40 -40.50
CA ARG A 8 -12.46 -22.06 -39.49
C ARG A 8 -11.94 -22.34 -38.07
N PRO A 9 -12.31 -21.52 -37.06
CA PRO A 9 -12.03 -21.81 -35.66
C PRO A 9 -12.77 -23.07 -35.19
N LEU A 10 -12.10 -23.91 -34.41
CA LEU A 10 -12.73 -24.99 -33.64
C LEU A 10 -13.65 -24.40 -32.57
N ARG A 11 -14.77 -25.10 -32.37
CA ARG A 11 -15.98 -24.74 -31.62
C ARG A 11 -15.77 -24.18 -30.21
N PRO A 12 -16.74 -23.39 -29.71
CA PRO A 12 -16.75 -22.87 -28.36
C PRO A 12 -16.89 -24.01 -27.35
N PHE A 13 -16.05 -23.97 -26.32
CA PHE A 13 -16.21 -24.81 -25.14
C PHE A 13 -17.52 -24.43 -24.44
N LEU A 14 -18.25 -25.46 -24.01
CA LEU A 14 -19.58 -25.40 -23.43
C LEU A 14 -19.75 -24.25 -22.42
N GLN A 15 -20.61 -23.33 -22.80
CA GLN A 15 -21.21 -22.33 -21.96
C GLN A 15 -22.17 -23.03 -20.99
N GLY A 16 -21.67 -23.44 -19.83
CA GLY A 16 -22.51 -23.63 -18.66
C GLY A 16 -23.05 -22.25 -18.26
N GLN A 17 -24.25 -21.90 -18.73
CA GLN A 17 -25.02 -20.81 -18.16
C GLN A 17 -25.32 -21.14 -16.70
N LEU A 18 -24.46 -20.68 -15.79
CA LEU A 18 -24.91 -20.40 -14.44
C LEU A 18 -25.88 -19.21 -14.55
N PRO A 19 -27.10 -19.28 -14.00
CA PRO A 19 -27.96 -18.11 -13.99
C PRO A 19 -27.23 -17.00 -13.23
N LEU A 20 -27.01 -15.87 -13.90
CA LEU A 20 -26.67 -14.61 -13.26
C LEU A 20 -27.87 -14.24 -12.36
N ARG A 21 -27.87 -14.80 -11.15
CA ARG A 21 -28.67 -14.29 -10.06
C ARG A 21 -28.14 -12.86 -9.85
N PRO A 22 -28.96 -11.79 -9.99
CA PRO A 22 -28.53 -10.51 -9.47
C PRO A 22 -28.23 -10.76 -8.00
N ALA A 23 -26.97 -10.66 -7.60
CA ALA A 23 -26.63 -10.58 -6.20
C ALA A 23 -27.37 -9.35 -5.70
N GLN A 24 -28.52 -9.56 -5.06
CA GLN A 24 -29.06 -8.60 -4.12
C GLN A 24 -28.01 -8.53 -3.02
N ILE A 25 -26.99 -7.70 -3.24
CA ILE A 25 -26.10 -7.25 -2.20
C ILE A 25 -27.00 -6.38 -1.35
N ALA A 26 -27.67 -7.01 -0.40
CA ALA A 26 -28.26 -6.33 0.73
C ALA A 26 -27.07 -5.68 1.43
N ILE A 27 -26.83 -4.40 1.13
CA ILE A 27 -25.99 -3.53 1.93
C ILE A 27 -26.58 -3.64 3.34
N PRO A 28 -25.88 -4.23 4.33
CA PRO A 28 -26.40 -4.21 5.69
C PRO A 28 -26.49 -2.74 6.08
N ARG A 29 -27.73 -2.26 6.28
CA ARG A 29 -27.98 -0.97 6.91
C ARG A 29 -27.22 -0.97 8.24
N ALA A 30 -26.39 0.04 8.42
CA ALA A 30 -25.61 0.26 9.62
C ALA A 30 -26.50 0.24 10.87
N SER A 31 -26.50 -0.87 11.59
CA SER A 31 -26.82 -0.95 13.01
C SER A 31 -26.54 -2.37 13.53
N THR A 32 -25.27 -2.70 13.74
CA THR A 32 -24.93 -3.70 14.74
C THR A 32 -23.69 -3.22 15.46
N GLN A 33 -23.92 -2.65 16.64
CA GLN A 33 -22.85 -2.25 17.54
C GLN A 33 -22.12 -3.50 18.01
N LEU A 34 -20.90 -3.70 17.53
CA LEU A 34 -19.91 -4.53 18.20
C LEU A 34 -19.37 -3.71 19.37
N ARG A 35 -20.02 -3.82 20.54
CA ARG A 35 -19.41 -3.43 21.81
C ARG A 35 -18.28 -4.41 22.10
N MET A 36 -17.04 -3.96 21.98
CA MET A 36 -15.93 -4.55 22.72
C MET A 36 -15.50 -3.54 23.78
N ASN A 37 -16.07 -3.66 24.98
CA ASN A 37 -15.49 -3.05 26.16
C ASN A 37 -14.48 -4.05 26.72
N ALA A 38 -13.19 -3.75 26.58
CA ALA A 38 -12.14 -4.35 27.37
C ALA A 38 -12.10 -3.61 28.72
N THR A 39 -12.48 -4.29 29.80
CA THR A 39 -12.29 -3.83 31.17
C THR A 39 -11.08 -4.53 31.79
N THR A 40 -10.14 -3.73 32.29
CA THR A 40 -9.03 -4.15 33.15
C THR A 40 -9.29 -3.64 34.57
N SER A 41 -9.49 -4.55 35.54
CA SER A 41 -9.21 -4.42 37.00
C SER A 41 -9.97 -5.52 37.76
N THR A 42 -9.30 -6.57 38.24
CA THR A 42 -8.86 -6.83 39.64
C THR A 42 -9.97 -7.21 40.64
N ASP A 43 -9.83 -8.43 41.18
CA ASP A 43 -10.33 -9.01 42.44
C ASP A 43 -11.44 -8.34 43.24
N SER A 44 -12.52 -9.10 43.51
CA SER A 44 -12.95 -9.44 44.88
C SER A 44 -14.11 -10.46 44.88
N LYS A 45 -14.13 -11.26 45.94
CA LYS A 45 -15.05 -12.36 46.26
C LYS A 45 -16.45 -11.84 46.66
N ASP A 46 -17.51 -12.61 46.38
CA ASP A 46 -18.47 -13.16 47.37
C ASP A 46 -19.89 -13.46 46.81
N ALA A 47 -20.36 -14.67 47.18
CA ALA A 47 -21.71 -15.10 47.59
C ALA A 47 -23.02 -14.75 46.81
N ALA A 48 -23.68 -15.83 46.37
CA ALA A 48 -25.05 -16.28 46.70
C ALA A 48 -26.32 -15.42 46.46
N GLU A 49 -27.22 -16.03 45.68
CA GLU A 49 -28.69 -16.20 45.84
C GLU A 49 -29.70 -15.03 45.82
N LYS A 50 -30.64 -15.15 44.85
CA LYS A 50 -32.11 -14.91 44.85
C LYS A 50 -32.69 -13.90 45.85
N SER A 51 -33.48 -12.95 45.32
CA SER A 51 -34.96 -12.93 45.48
C SER A 51 -35.61 -11.65 44.96
N SER A 52 -36.88 -11.81 44.62
CA SER A 52 -37.88 -10.86 44.13
C SER A 52 -38.25 -9.74 45.10
N SER A 53 -38.63 -8.56 44.58
CA SER A 53 -39.92 -7.89 44.88
C SER A 53 -40.07 -6.58 44.12
N LYS A 54 -41.32 -6.30 43.72
CA LYS A 54 -41.82 -5.03 43.16
C LYS A 54 -42.16 -4.07 44.32
N ASN A 55 -41.94 -2.76 44.15
CA ASN A 55 -42.99 -1.71 44.11
C ASN A 55 -42.44 -0.27 44.24
N VAL A 56 -42.72 0.52 43.19
CA VAL A 56 -43.35 1.85 43.13
C VAL A 56 -43.12 2.91 44.23
N SER A 57 -42.65 4.07 43.71
CA SER A 57 -42.83 5.49 44.11
C SER A 57 -42.16 6.05 45.37
N SER A 58 -41.29 7.04 45.17
CA SER A 58 -41.57 8.45 45.51
C SER A 58 -40.45 9.41 45.01
N SER A 59 -40.89 10.64 44.77
CA SER A 59 -40.24 11.83 44.20
C SER A 59 -38.90 12.28 44.77
N SER A 60 -38.01 12.79 43.91
CA SER A 60 -37.31 14.10 44.06
C SER A 60 -36.19 14.29 43.01
N GLY A 61 -36.06 15.50 42.44
CA GLY A 61 -34.77 16.00 41.94
C GLY A 61 -34.54 16.10 40.42
N ASP A 62 -34.91 17.26 39.88
CA ASP A 62 -34.26 18.03 38.81
C ASP A 62 -34.38 17.66 37.31
N PRO A 63 -34.97 18.57 36.48
CA PRO A 63 -35.00 18.48 35.02
C PRO A 63 -33.85 19.26 34.39
N ILE A 64 -32.89 18.57 33.76
CA ILE A 64 -31.89 19.20 32.87
C ILE A 64 -32.02 18.70 31.42
N ILE A 65 -32.83 17.67 31.15
CA ILE A 65 -32.84 17.00 29.84
C ILE A 65 -33.85 17.62 28.85
N THR A 66 -34.79 18.45 29.30
CA THR A 66 -35.88 18.95 28.43
C THR A 66 -35.62 20.36 27.90
N ARG A 67 -34.51 20.58 27.18
CA ARG A 67 -34.30 21.87 26.47
C ARG A 67 -33.37 21.87 25.26
N LEU A 68 -33.13 20.72 24.65
CA LEU A 68 -32.35 20.60 23.41
C LEU A 68 -33.13 19.92 22.26
N GLU A 69 -34.47 19.88 22.35
CA GLU A 69 -35.31 19.24 21.32
C GLU A 69 -36.13 20.21 20.46
N GLU A 70 -36.05 21.52 20.68
CA GLU A 70 -36.87 22.47 19.90
C GLU A 70 -36.10 23.74 19.56
N LEU A 71 -35.29 23.71 18.49
CA LEU A 71 -34.98 24.85 17.58
C LEU A 71 -33.92 24.44 16.55
N SER A 72 -34.29 23.56 15.62
CA SER A 72 -33.60 23.41 14.33
C SER A 72 -34.51 22.68 13.33
N THR A 73 -35.66 23.27 13.03
CA THR A 73 -36.47 22.97 11.83
C THR A 73 -35.84 23.66 10.62
N GLU A 74 -34.65 23.21 10.25
CA GLU A 74 -34.14 23.32 8.88
C GLU A 74 -34.07 21.88 8.37
N PRO A 75 -34.43 21.58 7.11
CA PRO A 75 -34.39 20.20 6.63
C PRO A 75 -32.92 19.78 6.55
N GLU A 76 -32.40 19.19 7.64
CA GLU A 76 -31.13 18.50 7.65
C GLU A 76 -31.19 17.50 6.50
N SER A 77 -30.45 17.80 5.43
CA SER A 77 -30.35 16.96 4.26
C SER A 77 -29.76 15.63 4.72
N LYS A 78 -30.63 14.66 5.04
CA LYS A 78 -30.25 13.35 5.53
C LYS A 78 -29.23 12.78 4.55
N ILE A 79 -27.97 12.69 4.98
CA ILE A 79 -26.86 12.26 4.13
C ILE A 79 -27.19 10.83 3.67
N SER A 80 -27.48 10.68 2.38
CA SER A 80 -28.00 9.43 1.82
C SER A 80 -26.91 8.36 1.66
N ARG A 81 -25.65 8.77 1.53
CA ARG A 81 -24.48 7.89 1.31
C ARG A 81 -23.23 8.45 1.99
N MET A 82 -22.37 7.55 2.43
CA MET A 82 -21.01 7.89 2.86
C MET A 82 -20.19 8.51 1.71
N PRO A 83 -19.20 9.36 2.01
CA PRO A 83 -18.33 9.92 0.97
C PRO A 83 -17.57 8.82 0.23
N ARG A 84 -17.36 9.02 -1.08
CA ARG A 84 -16.75 8.03 -1.99
C ARG A 84 -15.37 7.57 -1.53
N SER A 85 -14.58 8.46 -0.91
CA SER A 85 -13.25 8.15 -0.37
C SER A 85 -13.31 7.13 0.76
N LEU A 86 -14.26 7.28 1.69
CA LEU A 86 -14.48 6.35 2.79
C LEU A 86 -15.03 5.02 2.27
N GLU A 87 -15.98 5.07 1.35
CA GLU A 87 -16.54 3.86 0.76
C GLU A 87 -15.51 3.04 0.00
N ALA A 88 -14.62 3.69 -0.77
CA ALA A 88 -13.55 3.02 -1.50
C ALA A 88 -12.60 2.24 -0.59
N LEU A 89 -12.45 2.62 0.67
CA LEU A 89 -11.60 1.91 1.65
C LEU A 89 -12.12 0.51 1.95
N TYR A 90 -13.44 0.34 2.03
CA TYR A 90 -14.09 -0.95 2.30
C TYR A 90 -14.19 -1.85 1.06
N LEU A 91 -13.99 -1.28 -0.13
CA LEU A 91 -14.00 -2.00 -1.39
C LEU A 91 -12.58 -2.44 -1.79
N GLN A 92 -12.53 -3.33 -2.78
CA GLN A 92 -11.28 -3.68 -3.45
C GLN A 92 -10.66 -2.44 -4.14
N PRO A 93 -9.33 -2.38 -4.29
CA PRO A 93 -8.66 -1.25 -4.88
C PRO A 93 -9.10 -1.09 -6.34
N LEU A 94 -9.65 0.07 -6.66
CA LEU A 94 -10.04 0.44 -8.00
C LEU A 94 -8.79 0.48 -8.90
N ARG A 95 -8.94 0.09 -10.16
CA ARG A 95 -7.85 0.09 -11.15
C ARG A 95 -8.25 0.90 -12.37
N ARG A 96 -7.28 1.56 -13.00
CA ARG A 96 -7.45 2.24 -14.28
C ARG A 96 -7.08 1.28 -15.41
N GLU A 97 -7.69 1.50 -16.56
CA GLU A 97 -7.37 0.78 -17.79
C GLU A 97 -6.17 1.44 -18.47
N ALA A 98 -5.34 0.65 -19.15
CA ALA A 98 -4.21 1.12 -19.94
C ALA A 98 -4.61 1.14 -21.42
N GLU A 99 -4.20 2.18 -22.15
CA GLU A 99 -4.57 2.38 -23.55
C GLU A 99 -3.57 1.67 -24.48
N PHE A 100 -2.28 1.89 -24.28
CA PHE A 100 -1.20 1.39 -25.15
C PHE A 100 -0.48 0.19 -24.52
N GLY A 101 -0.45 0.11 -23.19
CA GLY A 101 0.15 -0.98 -22.45
C GLY A 101 1.69 -0.95 -22.37
N HIS A 102 2.31 0.22 -22.52
CA HIS A 102 3.74 0.40 -22.38
C HIS A 102 4.14 0.40 -20.89
N PRO A 103 5.05 -0.48 -20.44
CA PRO A 103 5.45 -0.51 -19.04
C PRO A 103 6.35 0.70 -18.71
N THR A 104 5.89 1.55 -17.79
CA THR A 104 6.65 2.72 -17.33
C THR A 104 7.41 2.42 -16.05
N CYS A 105 6.85 1.60 -15.15
CA CYS A 105 7.50 1.30 -13.88
C CYS A 105 7.18 -0.10 -13.39
N ASP A 106 8.21 -0.84 -12.97
CA ASP A 106 8.09 -2.12 -12.30
C ASP A 106 8.56 -1.97 -10.84
N LEU A 107 7.60 -2.02 -9.92
CA LEU A 107 7.87 -2.00 -8.49
C LEU A 107 7.87 -3.42 -7.94
N GLN A 108 9.05 -3.92 -7.57
CA GLN A 108 9.23 -5.19 -6.89
C GLN A 108 9.30 -5.00 -5.38
N LEU A 109 8.32 -5.57 -4.67
CA LEU A 109 8.26 -5.60 -3.22
C LEU A 109 8.77 -6.95 -2.71
N ARG A 110 9.55 -6.92 -1.64
CA ARG A 110 10.14 -8.11 -1.01
C ARG A 110 9.93 -8.07 0.50
N SER A 111 9.53 -9.18 1.09
CA SER A 111 9.41 -9.31 2.54
C SER A 111 9.59 -10.78 2.97
N TYR A 112 9.85 -10.99 4.24
CA TYR A 112 9.79 -12.31 4.87
C TYR A 112 8.38 -12.65 5.38
N SER A 113 7.47 -11.67 5.47
CA SER A 113 6.08 -11.85 5.92
C SER A 113 5.07 -11.57 4.81
N ILE A 114 4.01 -12.38 4.74
CA ILE A 114 2.94 -12.25 3.73
C ILE A 114 2.02 -11.06 4.07
N ARG A 115 1.60 -10.93 5.33
CA ARG A 115 0.54 -9.98 5.72
C ARG A 115 0.93 -8.53 5.45
N ASN A 116 2.14 -8.15 5.84
CA ASN A 116 2.66 -6.79 5.62
C ASN A 116 2.80 -6.50 4.12
N LEU A 117 3.30 -7.49 3.37
CA LEU A 117 3.52 -7.37 1.94
C LEU A 117 2.20 -7.16 1.18
N GLU A 118 1.17 -7.95 1.48
CA GLU A 118 -0.14 -7.86 0.82
C GLU A 118 -0.89 -6.59 1.20
N PHE A 119 -0.83 -6.18 2.46
CA PHE A 119 -1.38 -4.90 2.92
C PHE A 119 -0.75 -3.71 2.18
N PHE A 120 0.58 -3.69 2.07
CA PHE A 120 1.27 -2.60 1.39
C PHE A 120 1.05 -2.62 -0.13
N CYS A 121 0.90 -3.80 -0.74
CA CYS A 121 0.49 -3.90 -2.14
C CYS A 121 -0.88 -3.26 -2.38
N ASP A 122 -1.86 -3.51 -1.50
CA ASP A 122 -3.19 -2.91 -1.59
C ASP A 122 -3.11 -1.38 -1.46
N PHE A 123 -2.37 -0.90 -0.48
CA PHE A 123 -2.11 0.53 -0.28
C PHE A 123 -1.49 1.19 -1.53
N ALA A 124 -0.49 0.53 -2.14
CA ALA A 124 0.17 1.04 -3.34
C ALA A 124 -0.75 1.12 -4.56
N LEU A 125 -1.64 0.14 -4.74
CA LEU A 125 -2.66 0.16 -5.79
C LEU A 125 -3.65 1.31 -5.60
N ARG A 126 -4.10 1.57 -4.36
CA ARG A 126 -5.00 2.68 -4.04
C ARG A 126 -4.35 4.03 -4.38
N ALA A 127 -3.08 4.21 -4.02
CA ALA A 127 -2.34 5.43 -4.34
C ALA A 127 -2.20 5.63 -5.87
N ALA A 128 -1.92 4.56 -6.61
CA ALA A 128 -1.81 4.61 -8.07
C ALA A 128 -3.12 5.05 -8.75
N TYR A 129 -4.28 4.59 -8.25
CA TYR A 129 -5.59 4.96 -8.78
C TYR A 129 -5.87 6.47 -8.73
N TYR A 130 -5.49 7.12 -7.63
CA TYR A 130 -5.68 8.57 -7.45
C TYR A 130 -4.74 9.41 -8.33
N LEU A 131 -3.54 8.89 -8.62
CA LEU A 131 -2.58 9.52 -9.55
C LEU A 131 -2.87 9.19 -11.02
N ASN A 132 -4.01 8.56 -11.32
CA ASN A 132 -4.40 8.12 -12.66
C ASN A 132 -3.38 7.18 -13.33
N LEU A 133 -2.66 6.39 -12.54
CA LEU A 133 -1.71 5.40 -13.05
C LEU A 133 -2.41 4.05 -13.23
N ALA A 134 -2.28 3.43 -14.41
CA ALA A 134 -2.82 2.12 -14.69
C ALA A 134 -1.92 1.02 -14.07
N ALA A 135 -2.18 0.73 -12.80
CA ALA A 135 -1.46 -0.29 -12.05
C ALA A 135 -2.05 -1.69 -12.25
N PHE A 136 -1.20 -2.61 -12.68
CA PHE A 136 -1.45 -4.04 -12.74
C PHE A 136 -1.05 -4.65 -11.40
N GLY A 137 -1.98 -5.44 -10.85
CA GLY A 137 -2.00 -5.88 -9.45
C GLY A 137 -0.75 -6.64 -8.99
N PRO A 138 -0.68 -6.99 -7.69
CA PRO A 138 0.49 -7.65 -7.11
C PRO A 138 0.66 -9.04 -7.71
N ILE A 139 1.49 -9.15 -8.74
CA ILE A 139 1.84 -10.41 -9.38
C ILE A 139 2.74 -11.18 -8.40
N PRO A 140 2.34 -12.38 -7.96
CA PRO A 140 3.14 -13.20 -7.07
C PRO A 140 4.35 -13.75 -7.83
N LEU A 141 5.52 -13.19 -7.58
CA LEU A 141 6.76 -13.74 -8.12
C LEU A 141 7.17 -14.97 -7.31
N PRO A 142 7.92 -15.92 -7.91
CA PRO A 142 8.41 -17.09 -7.20
C PRO A 142 9.17 -16.70 -5.93
N LYS A 143 8.93 -17.39 -4.82
CA LYS A 143 9.64 -17.15 -3.55
C LYS A 143 11.09 -17.63 -3.64
N LYS A 144 12.04 -16.89 -3.08
CA LYS A 144 13.43 -17.33 -2.94
C LYS A 144 13.56 -18.05 -1.61
N ILE A 145 14.05 -19.29 -1.61
CA ILE A 145 14.26 -20.08 -0.39
C ILE A 145 15.75 -20.31 -0.22
N GLU A 146 16.33 -19.75 0.84
CA GLU A 146 17.71 -19.97 1.23
C GLU A 146 17.73 -20.94 2.40
N ARG A 147 18.51 -22.02 2.32
CA ARG A 147 18.57 -23.06 3.34
C ARG A 147 19.98 -23.20 3.87
N TRP A 148 20.11 -23.39 5.18
CA TRP A 148 21.38 -23.68 5.83
C TRP A 148 21.19 -24.74 6.91
N THR A 149 22.21 -25.58 7.08
CA THR A 149 22.20 -26.64 8.08
C THR A 149 23.26 -26.35 9.13
N VAL A 150 22.86 -26.35 10.40
CA VAL A 150 23.75 -25.98 11.52
C VAL A 150 23.74 -27.13 12.53
N PRO A 151 24.90 -27.51 13.10
CA PRO A 151 24.93 -28.41 14.25
C PRO A 151 24.09 -27.85 15.40
N LYS A 152 23.28 -28.69 16.05
CA LYS A 152 22.46 -28.26 17.20
C LYS A 152 23.30 -27.91 18.43
N SER A 153 24.45 -28.58 18.60
CA SER A 153 25.39 -28.33 19.68
C SER A 153 26.59 -27.54 19.19
N THR A 154 27.14 -26.69 20.06
CA THR A 154 28.37 -25.94 19.81
C THR A 154 29.59 -26.85 19.63
N PHE A 155 29.60 -28.08 20.19
CA PHE A 155 30.79 -28.94 20.21
C PHE A 155 30.49 -30.43 19.95
N ILE A 156 31.41 -31.11 19.23
CA ILE A 156 31.50 -32.55 18.90
C ILE A 156 30.28 -33.19 18.18
N PHE A 157 29.03 -32.88 18.54
CA PHE A 157 27.82 -33.59 18.10
C PHE A 157 27.37 -33.25 16.66
N LYS A 158 28.20 -33.51 15.65
CA LYS A 158 27.93 -33.22 14.23
C LYS A 158 26.79 -34.04 13.61
N LYS A 159 26.48 -35.23 14.14
CA LYS A 159 25.36 -36.06 13.67
C LYS A 159 23.99 -35.43 13.98
N SER A 160 23.92 -34.52 14.96
CA SER A 160 22.72 -33.78 15.32
C SER A 160 22.73 -32.41 14.66
N GLN A 161 22.01 -32.27 13.55
CA GLN A 161 21.91 -31.02 12.77
C GLN A 161 20.47 -30.53 12.70
N GLU A 162 20.32 -29.22 12.48
CA GLU A 162 19.05 -28.54 12.27
C GLU A 162 19.07 -27.79 10.94
N ASN A 163 17.96 -27.87 10.21
CA ASN A 163 17.77 -27.17 8.94
C ASN A 163 17.01 -25.88 9.22
N PHE A 164 17.58 -24.77 8.80
CA PHE A 164 16.91 -23.47 8.83
C PHE A 164 16.65 -23.02 7.39
N GLU A 165 15.61 -22.20 7.23
CA GLU A 165 15.34 -21.56 5.96
C GLU A 165 14.92 -20.11 6.12
N ARG A 166 15.27 -19.31 5.11
CA ARG A 166 14.79 -17.94 4.93
C ARG A 166 14.06 -17.85 3.61
N ILE A 167 12.75 -17.64 3.71
CA ILE A 167 11.87 -17.49 2.55
C ILE A 167 11.66 -16.01 2.27
N THR A 168 12.17 -15.53 1.14
CA THR A 168 11.87 -14.18 0.64
C THR A 168 10.68 -14.24 -0.31
N LEU A 169 9.57 -13.64 0.11
CA LEU A 169 8.36 -13.49 -0.67
C LEU A 169 8.47 -12.23 -1.52
N ARG A 170 7.94 -12.30 -2.75
CA ARG A 170 8.11 -11.25 -3.75
C ARG A 170 6.78 -10.97 -4.43
N ARG A 171 6.45 -9.69 -4.57
CA ARG A 171 5.31 -9.22 -5.38
C ARG A 171 5.83 -8.20 -6.39
N LEU A 172 5.21 -8.15 -7.55
CA LEU A 172 5.49 -7.16 -8.59
C LEU A 172 4.23 -6.36 -8.85
N ILE A 173 4.36 -5.04 -8.82
CA ILE A 173 3.33 -4.10 -9.28
C ILE A 173 3.89 -3.43 -10.52
N GLN A 174 3.20 -3.57 -11.64
CA GLN A 174 3.61 -2.99 -12.92
C GLN A 174 2.66 -1.84 -13.26
N ILE A 175 3.22 -0.67 -13.52
CA ILE A 175 2.48 0.49 -14.02
C ILE A 175 2.69 0.57 -15.52
N LYS A 176 1.58 0.70 -16.25
CA LYS A 176 1.58 0.96 -17.69
C LYS A 176 1.06 2.36 -17.98
N ASP A 177 1.55 2.94 -19.06
CA ASP A 177 1.13 4.24 -19.60
C ASP A 177 1.11 5.37 -18.55
N GLY A 178 2.11 5.36 -17.65
CA GLY A 178 2.23 6.37 -16.61
C GLY A 178 3.05 7.57 -17.07
N HIS A 179 2.65 8.78 -16.68
CA HIS A 179 3.50 9.96 -16.82
C HIS A 179 4.72 9.85 -15.87
N PRO A 180 5.96 10.15 -16.33
CA PRO A 180 7.17 9.92 -15.53
C PRO A 180 7.17 10.67 -14.20
N GLU A 181 6.70 11.93 -14.19
CA GLU A 181 6.60 12.72 -12.95
C GLU A 181 5.57 12.13 -11.97
N ALA A 182 4.42 11.67 -12.47
CA ALA A 182 3.40 11.06 -11.63
C ALA A 182 3.89 9.75 -10.99
N VAL A 183 4.68 8.97 -11.74
CA VAL A 183 5.36 7.77 -11.23
C VAL A 183 6.37 8.14 -10.14
N GLN A 184 7.16 9.21 -10.30
CA GLN A 184 8.09 9.67 -9.27
C GLN A 184 7.37 10.12 -8.00
N VAL A 185 6.28 10.89 -8.14
CA VAL A 185 5.42 11.31 -7.01
C VAL A 185 4.84 10.08 -6.29
N TRP A 186 4.37 9.09 -7.04
CA TRP A 186 3.88 7.83 -6.49
C TRP A 186 4.97 7.10 -5.69
N LEU A 187 6.17 6.94 -6.25
CA LEU A 187 7.29 6.29 -5.55
C LEU A 187 7.71 7.06 -4.30
N ALA A 188 7.78 8.38 -4.36
CA ALA A 188 8.08 9.23 -3.21
C ALA A 188 7.03 9.10 -2.10
N PHE A 189 5.75 9.04 -2.47
CA PHE A 189 4.66 8.81 -1.53
C PHE A 189 4.78 7.43 -0.84
N LEU A 190 5.10 6.38 -1.61
CA LEU A 190 5.31 5.05 -1.06
C LEU A 190 6.53 4.97 -0.13
N GLN A 191 7.61 5.69 -0.46
CA GLN A 191 8.78 5.76 0.41
C GLN A 191 8.49 6.49 1.72
N LYS A 192 7.75 7.60 1.67
CA LYS A 192 7.34 8.36 2.86
C LYS A 192 6.46 7.53 3.79
N HIS A 193 5.56 6.72 3.23
CA HIS A 193 4.62 5.88 3.97
C HIS A 193 4.98 4.39 3.90
N ALA A 194 6.29 4.08 3.87
CA ALA A 194 6.77 2.70 3.74
C ALA A 194 6.39 1.88 4.98
N TYR A 195 5.79 0.71 4.74
CA TYR A 195 5.48 -0.23 5.82
C TYR A 195 6.74 -1.01 6.22
N TYR A 196 6.90 -1.27 7.51
CA TYR A 196 8.10 -1.93 8.04
C TYR A 196 8.27 -3.36 7.51
N GLY A 197 9.52 -3.81 7.40
CA GLY A 197 9.86 -5.16 6.96
C GLY A 197 9.60 -5.41 5.46
N ILE A 198 9.46 -4.36 4.65
CA ILE A 198 9.32 -4.42 3.20
C ILE A 198 10.51 -3.73 2.54
N GLY A 199 11.21 -4.47 1.67
CA GLY A 199 12.19 -3.93 0.75
C GLY A 199 11.56 -3.63 -0.60
N MET A 200 11.83 -2.44 -1.15
CA MET A 200 11.29 -1.99 -2.43
C MET A 200 12.42 -1.85 -3.45
N LYS A 201 12.17 -2.30 -4.68
CA LYS A 201 13.04 -2.04 -5.83
C LYS A 201 12.15 -1.58 -6.98
N ALA A 202 12.34 -0.36 -7.46
CA ALA A 202 11.66 0.16 -8.64
C ALA A 202 12.62 0.18 -9.83
N ASN A 203 12.15 -0.31 -10.98
CA ASN A 203 12.77 -0.03 -12.27
C ASN A 203 11.84 0.96 -13.00
N VAL A 204 12.34 2.13 -13.38
CA VAL A 204 11.58 3.16 -14.09
C VAL A 204 12.12 3.25 -15.51
N TRP A 205 11.22 3.25 -16.49
CA TRP A 205 11.51 3.44 -17.90
C TRP A 205 11.02 4.80 -18.35
N GLU A 206 11.86 5.51 -19.09
CA GLU A 206 11.57 6.83 -19.64
C GLU A 206 11.95 6.85 -21.12
N PHE A 207 11.11 7.48 -21.93
CA PHE A 207 11.40 7.72 -23.32
C PHE A 207 12.19 9.02 -23.45
N SER A 208 13.38 8.94 -24.06
CA SER A 208 14.20 10.10 -24.38
C SER A 208 14.44 10.17 -25.89
N LYS A 209 14.71 11.37 -26.38
CA LYS A 209 15.16 11.58 -27.76
C LYS A 209 16.62 11.15 -27.90
N ILE A 210 17.04 10.87 -29.12
CA ILE A 210 18.41 10.43 -29.44
C ILE A 210 19.45 11.47 -28.99
N ASP A 211 19.15 12.76 -29.13
CA ASP A 211 20.04 13.88 -28.75
C ASP A 211 19.92 14.28 -27.26
N PHE A 212 19.75 13.30 -26.36
CA PHE A 212 19.50 13.51 -24.92
C PHE A 212 20.54 14.43 -24.22
N ALA A 213 21.81 14.36 -24.61
CA ALA A 213 22.87 15.16 -24.00
C ALA A 213 22.63 16.68 -24.09
N LYS A 214 22.15 17.16 -25.25
CA LYS A 214 21.86 18.58 -25.46
C LYS A 214 20.62 19.03 -24.69
N ASP A 215 19.63 18.14 -24.58
CA ASP A 215 18.40 18.40 -23.83
C ASP A 215 18.70 18.53 -22.33
N MET A 216 19.57 17.66 -21.78
CA MET A 216 20.02 17.72 -20.39
C MET A 216 20.77 19.02 -20.06
N GLU A 217 21.61 19.52 -20.97
CA GLU A 217 22.40 20.73 -20.74
C GLU A 217 21.55 22.00 -20.73
N ARG A 218 20.58 22.13 -21.65
CA ARG A 218 19.89 23.40 -21.91
C ARG A 218 18.71 23.65 -20.99
N SER A 219 17.74 22.73 -20.93
CA SER A 219 16.49 22.97 -20.18
C SER A 219 16.60 22.46 -18.75
N THR A 220 17.13 21.26 -18.58
CA THR A 220 17.13 20.60 -17.26
C THR A 220 18.01 21.33 -16.26
N ILE A 221 19.19 21.83 -16.64
CA ILE A 221 20.10 22.52 -15.68
C ILE A 221 19.48 23.83 -15.17
N GLU A 222 18.89 24.64 -16.05
CA GLU A 222 18.32 25.93 -15.65
C GLU A 222 17.05 25.75 -14.80
N GLU A 223 16.18 24.82 -15.18
CA GLU A 223 14.96 24.50 -14.43
C GLU A 223 15.28 23.86 -13.08
N THR A 224 16.22 22.90 -13.05
CA THR A 224 16.62 22.24 -11.79
C THR A 224 17.30 23.20 -10.83
N LYS A 225 18.13 24.14 -11.31
CA LYS A 225 18.74 25.18 -10.45
C LYS A 225 17.68 25.99 -9.70
N LYS A 226 16.63 26.43 -10.40
CA LYS A 226 15.52 27.19 -9.80
C LYS A 226 14.80 26.37 -8.72
N LEU A 227 14.57 25.07 -8.97
CA LEU A 227 13.95 24.17 -8.00
C LEU A 227 14.86 23.83 -6.80
N LEU A 228 16.18 23.91 -6.97
CA LEU A 228 17.18 23.62 -5.94
C LEU A 228 17.49 24.84 -5.06
N GLU A 229 17.22 26.07 -5.51
CA GLU A 229 17.52 27.32 -4.79
C GLU A 229 17.09 27.26 -3.31
N SER A 230 15.85 26.84 -3.06
CA SER A 230 15.30 26.69 -1.70
C SER A 230 15.89 25.50 -0.93
N LYS A 231 16.39 24.46 -1.62
CA LYS A 231 16.92 23.24 -0.98
C LYS A 231 18.38 23.38 -0.54
N TRP A 232 19.10 24.42 -0.97
CA TRP A 232 20.50 24.65 -0.57
C TRP A 232 20.66 24.86 0.92
N GLU A 233 19.62 25.33 1.62
CA GLU A 233 19.60 25.49 3.08
C GLU A 233 19.85 24.17 3.83
N HIS A 234 19.51 23.03 3.22
CA HIS A 234 19.75 21.72 3.82
C HIS A 234 21.23 21.30 3.79
N MET A 235 22.07 21.96 3.00
CA MET A 235 23.47 21.60 2.81
C MET A 235 24.39 22.70 3.33
N GLY A 236 25.06 22.45 4.46
CA GLY A 236 26.10 23.33 5.01
C GLY A 236 27.46 22.63 5.00
N HIS A 237 28.50 23.28 4.48
CA HIS A 237 29.88 22.81 4.60
C HIS A 237 30.78 23.94 5.09
N SER A 238 31.57 23.66 6.13
CA SER A 238 32.51 24.64 6.70
C SER A 238 33.80 24.75 5.88
N LYS A 239 34.24 23.65 5.25
CA LYS A 239 35.48 23.56 4.48
C LYS A 239 35.20 23.75 2.99
N LYS A 240 35.95 24.65 2.34
CA LYS A 240 36.00 24.76 0.88
C LYS A 240 36.84 23.60 0.35
N MET A 241 36.21 22.71 -0.42
CA MET A 241 36.85 21.53 -1.00
C MET A 241 37.10 21.76 -2.49
N SER A 242 38.17 21.18 -3.05
CA SER A 242 38.36 21.14 -4.50
C SER A 242 37.38 20.13 -5.13
N ILE A 243 37.15 20.22 -6.44
CA ILE A 243 36.20 19.34 -7.15
C ILE A 243 36.65 17.87 -7.08
N GLU A 244 37.95 17.62 -7.20
CA GLU A 244 38.54 16.28 -7.13
C GLU A 244 38.34 15.67 -5.75
N ASP A 245 38.63 16.45 -4.69
CA ASP A 245 38.40 16.02 -3.32
C ASP A 245 36.91 15.77 -3.04
N MET A 246 36.00 16.56 -3.62
CA MET A 246 34.55 16.36 -3.49
C MET A 246 34.10 15.05 -4.15
N GLN A 247 34.64 14.72 -5.33
CA GLN A 247 34.30 13.49 -6.03
C GLN A 247 34.79 12.25 -5.25
N GLU A 248 36.01 12.30 -4.71
CA GLU A 248 36.53 11.23 -3.86
C GLU A 248 35.74 11.09 -2.56
N PHE A 249 35.39 12.22 -1.93
CA PHE A 249 34.54 12.24 -0.73
C PHE A 249 33.18 11.59 -0.99
N MET A 250 32.50 11.98 -2.08
CA MET A 250 31.20 11.38 -2.48
C MET A 250 31.33 9.87 -2.74
N ALA A 251 32.40 9.43 -3.40
CA ALA A 251 32.63 8.01 -3.67
C ALA A 251 32.87 7.21 -2.38
N THR A 252 33.64 7.78 -1.45
CA THR A 252 33.99 7.14 -0.18
C THR A 252 32.79 7.07 0.76
N GLU A 253 32.07 8.17 0.95
CA GLU A 253 30.88 8.22 1.80
C GLU A 253 29.77 7.31 1.26
N ARG A 254 29.58 7.24 -0.06
CA ARG A 254 28.62 6.29 -0.66
C ARG A 254 28.92 4.84 -0.28
N ARG A 255 30.18 4.40 -0.33
CA ARG A 255 30.58 3.03 0.06
C ARG A 255 30.36 2.78 1.55
N LYS A 256 30.68 3.78 2.37
CA LYS A 256 30.52 3.71 3.82
C LYS A 256 29.04 3.57 4.20
N ILE A 257 28.15 4.39 3.63
CA ILE A 257 26.71 4.33 3.87
C ILE A 257 26.12 3.00 3.38
N ALA A 258 26.58 2.49 2.24
CA ALA A 258 26.14 1.20 1.71
C ALA A 258 26.60 -0.01 2.55
N GLY A 259 27.57 0.18 3.46
CA GLY A 259 28.13 -0.91 4.27
C GLY A 259 29.18 -1.76 3.55
N GLY A 260 29.81 -1.22 2.50
CA GLY A 260 30.96 -1.84 1.84
C GLY A 260 30.98 -1.69 0.33
N ARG A 261 29.98 -2.24 -0.37
CA ARG A 261 29.91 -2.29 -1.84
C ARG A 261 28.57 -1.84 -2.38
#